data_AF-A0A149ZS93-F1
#
_entry.id   AF-A0A149ZS93-F1
#
_cell.length_a   1.000
_cell.length_b   1.000
_cell.length_c   1.000
_cell.angle_alpha   90.00
_cell.angle_beta   90.00
_cell.angle_gamma   90.00
#
_symmetry.space_group_name_H-M   'P 1'
#
loop_
_entity.id
_entity.type
_entity.pdbx_description
1 polymer ?
#
loop_
_entity_poly.entity_id
_entity_poly.type
_entity_poly.pdbx_seq_one_letter_code
_entity_poly.pdbx_strand_id
1 'polypeptide(L)'
;MASVTERKPPGVSFESWIDKQIRLAQERGDFDDLPGSGKPIPAGDVDDELWWVKNYLRRENLPTDSLLPTPLQLRKEIERLPDTISGLPSEQSVRDVVAQLNLQIVAWLRAPSGPRIPVSPVDANEVVATWRQQNRPARKPPVTATPEPGDPPPACRRWWRRKR
;
A
#
# COMPACT_ATOMS: atom_id res chain seq x y z
N MET A 1 29.56 -64.91 24.57
CA MET A 1 29.31 -64.32 23.23
C MET A 1 29.22 -62.81 23.43
N ALA A 2 30.22 -62.06 23.00
CA ALA A 2 30.29 -60.61 23.27
C ALA A 2 29.37 -59.86 22.30
N SER A 3 28.39 -59.13 22.84
CA SER A 3 27.54 -58.21 22.10
C SER A 3 28.36 -56.98 21.68
N VAL A 4 28.64 -56.83 20.38
CA VAL A 4 29.22 -55.60 19.84
C VAL A 4 28.11 -54.56 19.82
N THR A 5 28.17 -53.60 20.75
CA THR A 5 27.29 -52.44 20.75
C THR A 5 27.74 -51.51 19.62
N GLU A 6 26.96 -51.45 18.55
CA GLU A 6 27.22 -50.57 17.41
C GLU A 6 27.18 -49.11 17.89
N ARG A 7 28.30 -48.40 17.70
CA ARG A 7 28.43 -46.98 18.06
C ARG A 7 28.19 -46.12 16.85
N LYS A 8 27.54 -44.98 17.08
CA LYS A 8 27.31 -43.96 16.07
C LYS A 8 28.62 -43.57 15.34
N PRO A 9 28.67 -43.62 14.01
CA PRO A 9 29.84 -43.20 13.25
C PRO A 9 30.19 -41.72 13.51
N PRO A 10 31.49 -41.36 13.59
CA PRO A 10 31.90 -39.97 13.71
C PRO A 10 31.45 -39.17 12.47
N GLY A 11 30.96 -37.94 12.67
CA GLY A 11 30.47 -37.07 11.60
C GLY A 11 28.96 -37.16 11.33
N VAL A 12 28.26 -38.12 11.93
CA VAL A 12 26.78 -38.20 11.86
C VAL A 12 26.19 -37.38 13.02
N SER A 13 25.45 -36.32 12.71
CA SER A 13 24.70 -35.53 13.71
C SER A 13 23.46 -36.30 14.19
N PHE A 14 22.85 -35.87 15.31
CA PHE A 14 21.54 -36.41 15.71
C PHE A 14 20.46 -35.74 14.87
N GLU A 15 19.32 -36.42 14.69
CA GLU A 15 18.15 -35.86 14.01
C GLU A 15 17.82 -34.49 14.63
N SER A 16 17.75 -33.44 13.80
CA SER A 16 17.34 -32.13 14.29
C SER A 16 15.85 -32.13 14.58
N TRP A 17 15.38 -31.16 15.36
CA TRP A 17 13.95 -31.00 15.60
C TRP A 17 13.17 -30.81 14.28
N ILE A 18 13.76 -30.14 13.29
CA ILE A 18 13.16 -29.92 11.96
C ILE A 18 13.09 -31.24 11.19
N ASP A 19 14.18 -32.01 11.16
CA ASP A 19 14.21 -33.31 10.47
C ASP A 19 13.16 -34.26 11.06
N LYS A 20 13.02 -34.27 12.39
CA LYS A 20 12.01 -35.05 13.08
C LYS A 20 10.59 -34.64 12.69
N GLN A 21 10.32 -33.34 12.54
CA GLN A 21 9.01 -32.88 12.07
C GLN A 21 8.71 -33.31 10.63
N ILE A 22 9.70 -33.23 9.74
CA ILE A 22 9.55 -33.66 8.34
C ILE A 22 9.25 -35.16 8.28
N ARG A 23 10.02 -35.98 9.01
CA ARG A 23 9.82 -37.44 9.05
C ARG A 23 8.43 -37.80 9.58
N LEU A 24 8.00 -37.18 10.70
CA LEU A 24 6.67 -37.44 11.26
C LEU A 24 5.54 -37.01 10.31
N ALA A 25 5.70 -35.90 9.59
CA ALA A 25 4.74 -35.46 8.57
C ALA A 25 4.66 -36.46 7.40
N GLN A 26 5.80 -37.00 6.98
CA GLN A 26 5.86 -38.02 5.93
C GLN A 26 5.26 -39.37 6.37
N GLU A 27 5.56 -39.83 7.59
CA GLU A 27 4.96 -41.04 8.18
C GLU A 27 3.44 -40.94 8.32
N ARG A 28 2.92 -39.73 8.51
CA ARG A 28 1.47 -39.46 8.58
C ARG A 28 0.79 -39.34 7.21
N GLY A 29 1.56 -39.30 6.14
CA GLY A 29 1.04 -39.06 4.79
C GLY A 29 0.60 -37.61 4.56
N ASP A 30 1.12 -36.63 5.32
CA ASP A 30 0.79 -35.20 5.11
C ASP A 30 1.26 -34.70 3.72
N PHE A 31 2.14 -35.46 3.04
CA PHE A 31 2.60 -35.23 1.67
C PHE A 31 1.93 -36.17 0.64
N ASP A 32 1.04 -37.06 1.07
CA ASP A 32 0.24 -37.88 0.17
C ASP A 32 -0.90 -37.03 -0.40
N ASP A 33 -1.31 -37.30 -1.65
CA ASP A 33 -2.41 -36.59 -2.34
C ASP A 33 -2.25 -35.06 -2.50
N LEU A 34 -1.02 -34.55 -2.52
CA LEU A 34 -0.78 -33.14 -2.79
C LEU A 34 -1.41 -32.71 -4.13
N PRO A 35 -1.98 -31.49 -4.21
CA PRO A 35 -2.50 -30.95 -5.45
C PRO A 35 -1.41 -30.94 -6.55
N GLY A 36 -1.59 -31.77 -7.58
CA GLY A 36 -0.63 -31.89 -8.68
C GLY A 36 0.33 -33.08 -8.57
N SER A 37 0.28 -33.86 -7.49
CA SER A 37 1.07 -35.08 -7.36
C SER A 37 0.79 -36.06 -8.51
N GLY A 38 1.86 -36.55 -9.15
CA GLY A 38 1.80 -37.46 -10.30
C GLY A 38 1.23 -36.86 -11.59
N LYS A 39 0.84 -35.57 -11.61
CA LYS A 39 0.34 -34.88 -12.80
C LYS A 39 1.48 -34.14 -13.51
N PRO A 40 1.43 -33.98 -14.85
CA PRO A 40 2.39 -33.14 -15.54
C PRO A 40 2.31 -31.70 -15.03
N ILE A 41 3.46 -31.01 -14.99
CA ILE A 41 3.50 -29.57 -14.68
C ILE A 41 2.62 -28.84 -15.72
N PRO A 42 1.68 -27.98 -15.29
CA PRO A 42 0.85 -27.23 -16.22
C PRO A 42 1.72 -26.51 -17.26
N ALA A 43 1.32 -26.57 -18.53
CA ALA A 43 2.01 -25.83 -19.58
C ALA A 43 1.96 -24.34 -19.25
N GLY A 44 3.13 -23.78 -18.91
CA GLY A 44 3.32 -22.35 -18.74
C GLY A 44 3.30 -21.63 -20.06
N ASP A 45 3.24 -20.30 -19.99
CA ASP A 45 3.56 -19.48 -21.14
C ASP A 45 5.05 -19.69 -21.49
N VAL A 46 5.32 -20.22 -22.69
CA VAL A 46 6.65 -20.67 -23.11
C VAL A 46 7.60 -19.48 -23.30
N ASP A 47 7.03 -18.30 -23.57
CA ASP A 47 7.78 -17.07 -23.79
C ASP A 47 8.04 -16.28 -22.48
N ASP A 48 7.45 -16.71 -21.35
CA ASP A 48 7.56 -16.02 -20.06
C ASP A 48 8.20 -16.93 -19.00
N GLU A 49 9.51 -16.81 -18.80
CA GLU A 49 10.23 -17.56 -17.76
C GLU A 49 9.64 -17.38 -16.34
N LEU A 50 8.95 -16.26 -16.09
CA LEU A 50 8.33 -15.93 -14.80
C LEU A 50 6.87 -16.38 -14.69
N TRP A 51 6.34 -17.15 -15.64
CA TRP A 51 4.94 -17.59 -15.67
C TRP A 51 4.51 -18.24 -14.35
N TRP A 52 5.37 -19.07 -13.76
CA TRP A 52 5.09 -19.79 -12.52
C TRP A 52 5.12 -18.86 -11.31
N VAL A 53 6.01 -17.87 -11.29
CA VAL A 53 6.08 -16.84 -10.22
C VAL A 53 4.81 -16.00 -10.25
N LYS A 54 4.39 -15.54 -11.44
CA LYS A 54 3.16 -14.77 -11.61
C LYS A 54 1.92 -15.57 -11.19
N ASN A 55 1.87 -16.86 -11.53
CA ASN A 55 0.80 -17.75 -11.08
C ASN A 55 0.82 -17.96 -9.57
N TYR A 56 2.00 -18.12 -8.96
CA TYR A 56 2.14 -18.21 -7.51
C TYR A 56 1.63 -16.95 -6.82
N LEU A 57 2.10 -15.77 -7.24
CA LEU A 57 1.64 -14.50 -6.68
C LEU A 57 0.13 -14.32 -6.81
N ARG A 58 -0.45 -14.68 -7.96
CA ARG A 58 -1.91 -14.63 -8.16
C ARG A 58 -2.64 -15.58 -7.20
N ARG A 59 -2.13 -16.79 -7.01
CA ARG A 59 -2.73 -17.80 -6.13
C ARG A 59 -2.70 -17.38 -4.67
N GLU A 60 -1.59 -16.80 -4.23
CA GLU A 60 -1.40 -16.34 -2.85
C GLU A 60 -1.93 -14.91 -2.61
N ASN A 61 -2.56 -14.28 -3.62
CA ASN A 61 -3.02 -12.89 -3.59
C ASN A 61 -1.92 -11.89 -3.15
N LEU A 62 -0.70 -12.12 -3.63
CA LEU A 62 0.46 -11.28 -3.35
C LEU A 62 0.62 -10.20 -4.44
N PRO A 63 0.98 -8.96 -4.07
CA PRO A 63 1.15 -7.90 -5.04
C PRO A 63 2.38 -8.16 -5.91
N THR A 64 2.21 -8.09 -7.24
CA THR A 64 3.31 -8.17 -8.21
C THR A 64 4.36 -7.08 -8.01
N ASP A 65 3.98 -5.99 -7.36
CA ASP A 65 4.85 -4.85 -7.07
C ASP A 65 6.05 -5.22 -6.20
N SER A 66 5.92 -6.25 -5.37
CA SER A 66 7.02 -6.76 -4.55
C SER A 66 8.16 -7.36 -5.39
N LEU A 67 7.91 -7.72 -6.66
CA LEU A 67 8.96 -8.17 -7.58
C LEU A 67 9.68 -7.03 -8.29
N LEU A 68 9.15 -5.80 -8.23
CA LEU A 68 9.76 -4.68 -8.92
C LEU A 68 11.12 -4.35 -8.29
N PRO A 69 12.11 -3.91 -9.07
CA PRO A 69 13.30 -3.28 -8.50
C PRO A 69 12.93 -2.13 -7.56
N THR A 70 13.70 -1.93 -6.50
CA THR A 70 13.47 -0.88 -5.48
C THR A 70 13.08 0.49 -6.05
N PRO A 71 13.76 1.05 -7.06
CA PRO A 71 13.38 2.38 -7.54
C PRO A 71 12.04 2.41 -8.29
N LEU A 72 11.59 1.30 -8.88
CA LEU A 72 10.25 1.19 -9.45
C LEU A 72 9.18 1.06 -8.36
N GLN A 73 9.50 0.37 -7.25
CA GLN A 73 8.61 0.34 -6.08
C GLN A 73 8.40 1.76 -5.54
N LEU A 74 9.49 2.51 -5.31
CA LEU A 74 9.41 3.90 -4.82
C LEU A 74 8.62 4.82 -5.76
N ARG A 75 8.82 4.69 -7.09
CA ARG A 75 8.04 5.42 -8.10
C ARG A 75 6.54 5.13 -7.98
N LYS A 76 6.19 3.85 -7.81
CA LYS A 76 4.81 3.43 -7.69
C LYS A 76 4.18 3.88 -6.37
N GLU A 77 4.94 3.91 -5.29
CA GLU A 77 4.50 4.45 -4.01
C GLU A 77 4.25 5.97 -4.09
N ILE A 78 5.13 6.72 -4.77
CA ILE A 78 4.90 8.16 -5.04
C ILE A 78 3.61 8.35 -5.86
N GLU A 79 3.39 7.53 -6.89
CA GLU A 79 2.18 7.58 -7.72
C GLU A 79 0.91 7.29 -6.91
N ARG A 80 0.96 6.33 -5.98
CA ARG A 80 -0.16 5.94 -5.10
C ARG A 80 -0.36 6.85 -3.89
N LEU A 81 0.56 7.79 -3.66
CA LEU A 81 0.53 8.66 -2.50
C LEU A 81 -0.80 9.42 -2.36
N PRO A 82 -1.39 10.02 -3.42
CA PRO A 82 -2.68 10.73 -3.33
C PRO A 82 -3.82 9.83 -2.83
N ASP A 83 -3.90 8.60 -3.32
CA ASP A 83 -4.93 7.64 -2.90
C ASP A 83 -4.72 7.25 -1.44
N THR A 84 -3.47 7.03 -1.03
CA THR A 84 -3.09 6.62 0.32
C THR A 84 -3.44 7.68 1.37
N ILE A 85 -3.23 8.96 1.05
CA ILE A 85 -3.48 10.07 1.98
C ILE A 85 -4.95 10.54 1.98
N SER A 86 -5.72 10.22 0.94
CA SER A 86 -7.09 10.73 0.75
C SER A 86 -8.00 10.47 1.96
N GLY A 87 -7.89 9.27 2.57
CA GLY A 87 -8.70 8.85 3.71
C GLY A 87 -8.12 9.19 5.09
N LEU A 88 -6.98 9.88 5.17
CA LEU A 88 -6.36 10.20 6.46
C LEU A 88 -7.11 11.34 7.17
N PRO A 89 -7.32 11.25 8.50
CA PRO A 89 -8.14 12.21 9.24
C PRO A 89 -7.40 13.49 9.65
N SER A 90 -6.06 13.51 9.56
CA SER A 90 -5.25 14.62 10.06
C SER A 90 -4.08 14.93 9.14
N GLU A 91 -3.70 16.21 9.11
CA GLU A 91 -2.49 16.65 8.41
C GLU A 91 -1.23 16.00 8.95
N GLN A 92 -1.14 15.79 10.26
CA GLN A 92 0.03 15.14 10.85
C GLN A 92 0.20 13.74 10.27
N SER A 93 -0.88 12.97 10.15
CA SER A 93 -0.86 11.65 9.52
C SER A 93 -0.38 11.71 8.07
N VAL A 94 -0.78 12.73 7.30
CA VAL A 94 -0.29 12.93 5.92
C VAL A 94 1.22 13.21 5.92
N ARG A 95 1.70 14.10 6.81
CA ARG A 95 3.12 14.41 6.94
C ARG A 95 3.94 13.19 7.33
N ASP A 96 3.43 12.35 8.23
CA ASP A 96 4.10 11.14 8.70
C ASP A 96 4.27 10.12 7.55
N VAL A 97 3.22 9.92 6.73
CA VAL A 97 3.28 9.04 5.55
C VAL A 97 4.30 9.55 4.53
N VAL A 98 4.29 10.85 4.23
CA VAL A 98 5.27 11.45 3.31
C VAL A 98 6.69 11.35 3.87
N ALA A 99 6.88 11.58 5.17
CA ALA A 99 8.18 11.46 5.83
C ALA A 99 8.73 10.04 5.74
N GLN A 100 7.90 9.03 5.97
CA GLN A 100 8.28 7.62 5.86
C GLN A 100 8.71 7.27 4.43
N LEU A 101 7.94 7.69 3.42
CA LEU A 101 8.31 7.49 2.02
C LEU A 101 9.63 8.19 1.68
N ASN A 102 9.81 9.44 2.13
CA ASN A 102 11.05 10.19 1.92
C ASN A 102 12.26 9.55 2.59
N LEU A 103 12.10 8.93 3.77
CA LEU A 103 13.19 8.18 4.40
C LEU A 103 13.65 7.01 3.52
N GLN A 104 12.71 6.28 2.91
CA GLN A 104 13.04 5.18 2.00
C GLN A 104 13.71 5.68 0.71
N ILE A 105 13.20 6.78 0.13
CA ILE A 105 13.80 7.40 -1.06
C ILE A 105 15.24 7.84 -0.76
N VAL A 106 15.47 8.54 0.35
CA VAL A 106 16.81 9.00 0.74
C VAL A 106 17.75 7.83 1.04
N ALA A 107 17.25 6.76 1.67
CA ALA A 107 18.03 5.56 1.91
C ALA A 107 18.50 4.92 0.59
N TRP A 108 17.61 4.79 -0.40
CA TRP A 108 17.96 4.28 -1.72
C TRP A 108 18.90 5.22 -2.47
N LEU A 109 18.69 6.54 -2.42
CA LEU A 109 19.59 7.52 -3.05
C LEU A 109 21.01 7.46 -2.46
N ARG A 110 21.15 7.11 -1.18
CA ARG A 110 22.46 6.93 -0.53
C ARG A 110 23.18 5.66 -0.98
N ALA A 111 22.44 4.59 -1.23
CA ALA A 111 22.97 3.29 -1.61
C ALA A 111 22.10 2.66 -2.73
N PRO A 112 22.19 3.16 -3.97
CA PRO A 112 21.29 2.76 -5.03
C PRO A 112 21.55 1.31 -5.46
N SER A 113 20.49 0.52 -5.45
CA SER A 113 20.47 -0.85 -5.97
C SER A 113 19.56 -0.94 -7.21
N GLY A 114 19.93 -1.82 -8.15
CA GLY A 114 19.15 -2.08 -9.36
C GLY A 114 19.30 -1.02 -10.45
N PRO A 115 18.29 -0.87 -11.33
CA PRO A 115 18.36 0.04 -12.47
C PRO A 115 18.38 1.51 -12.04
N ARG A 116 19.10 2.34 -12.78
CA ARG A 116 19.20 3.79 -12.51
C ARG A 116 17.96 4.51 -13.01
N ILE A 117 16.96 4.61 -12.16
CA ILE A 117 15.70 5.31 -12.43
C ILE A 117 15.66 6.57 -11.56
N PRO A 118 15.31 7.74 -12.11
CA PRO A 118 15.25 8.96 -11.31
C PRO A 118 14.12 8.86 -10.29
N VAL A 119 14.43 9.07 -9.01
CA VAL A 119 13.46 9.14 -7.91
C VAL A 119 13.86 10.31 -7.02
N SER A 120 12.90 11.15 -6.63
CA SER A 120 13.13 12.34 -5.82
C SER A 120 12.21 12.35 -4.61
N PRO A 121 12.68 12.85 -3.44
CA PRO A 121 11.81 13.07 -2.29
C PRO A 121 10.62 13.97 -2.64
N VAL A 122 9.48 13.70 -2.01
CA VAL A 122 8.22 14.42 -2.21
C VAL A 122 8.12 15.59 -1.22
N ASP A 123 7.66 16.76 -1.67
CA ASP A 123 7.42 17.91 -0.80
C ASP A 123 6.15 17.70 0.05
N ALA A 124 6.33 17.54 1.36
CA ALA A 124 5.24 17.34 2.29
C ALA A 124 4.26 18.53 2.34
N ASN A 125 4.72 19.77 2.16
CA ASN A 125 3.86 20.94 2.21
C ASN A 125 2.93 21.00 0.99
N GLU A 126 3.43 20.66 -0.20
CA GLU A 126 2.62 20.59 -1.42
C GLU A 126 1.56 19.49 -1.32
N VAL A 127 1.95 18.32 -0.81
CA VAL A 127 1.04 17.18 -0.61
C VAL A 127 -0.06 17.54 0.40
N VAL A 128 0.29 18.15 1.53
CA VAL A 128 -0.68 18.61 2.54
C VAL A 128 -1.62 19.68 1.97
N ALA A 129 -1.09 20.64 1.20
CA ALA A 129 -1.90 21.68 0.59
C ALA A 129 -2.95 21.08 -0.37
N THR A 130 -2.56 20.05 -1.14
CA THR A 130 -3.46 19.32 -2.05
C THR A 130 -4.51 18.53 -1.28
N TRP A 131 -4.09 17.79 -0.25
CA TRP A 131 -4.99 17.03 0.62
C TRP A 131 -6.02 17.93 1.32
N ARG A 132 -5.60 19.10 1.86
CA ARG A 132 -6.51 20.06 2.51
C ARG A 132 -7.54 20.63 1.54
N GLN A 133 -7.20 20.81 0.27
CA GLN A 133 -8.14 21.28 -0.75
C GLN A 133 -9.20 20.22 -1.06
N GLN A 134 -8.80 18.95 -1.15
CA GLN A 134 -9.69 17.82 -1.40
C GLN A 134 -10.60 17.51 -0.21
N ASN A 135 -10.07 17.62 1.02
CA ASN A 135 -10.81 17.36 2.27
C ASN A 135 -11.46 18.60 2.87
N ARG A 136 -11.50 19.72 2.14
CA ARG A 136 -12.21 20.92 2.61
C ARG A 136 -13.70 20.57 2.67
N PRO A 137 -14.34 20.62 3.86
CA PRO A 137 -15.78 20.44 3.92
C PRO A 137 -16.42 21.52 3.05
N ALA A 138 -17.41 21.13 2.23
CA ALA A 138 -18.18 22.07 1.44
C ALA A 138 -18.62 23.21 2.36
N ARG A 139 -18.09 24.41 2.09
CA ARG A 139 -18.42 25.61 2.86
C ARG A 139 -19.94 25.70 2.83
N LYS A 140 -20.58 25.47 3.98
CA LYS A 140 -22.01 25.71 4.17
C LYS A 140 -22.22 27.13 3.63
N PRO A 141 -23.04 27.34 2.58
CA PRO A 141 -23.27 28.69 2.08
C PRO A 141 -23.67 29.53 3.29
N PRO A 142 -23.14 30.76 3.42
CA PRO A 142 -23.55 31.62 4.52
C PRO A 142 -25.07 31.63 4.47
N VAL A 143 -25.70 31.15 5.55
CA VAL A 143 -27.14 31.24 5.72
C VAL A 143 -27.43 32.72 5.48
N THR A 144 -28.09 33.02 4.35
CA THR A 144 -28.54 34.36 4.05
C THR A 144 -29.27 34.81 5.29
N ALA A 145 -28.71 35.81 5.98
CA ALA A 145 -29.38 36.44 7.09
C ALA A 145 -30.79 36.76 6.60
N THR A 146 -31.79 36.12 7.21
CA THR A 146 -33.18 36.48 7.03
C THR A 146 -33.24 37.99 7.29
N PRO A 147 -33.63 38.82 6.31
CA PRO A 147 -33.83 40.23 6.61
C PRO A 147 -34.94 40.30 7.66
N GLU A 148 -34.61 40.82 8.84
CA GLU A 148 -35.61 41.10 9.85
C GLU A 148 -36.69 42.03 9.26
N PRO A 149 -37.98 41.76 9.46
CA PRO A 149 -39.03 42.69 9.10
C PRO A 149 -39.09 43.80 10.17
N GLY A 150 -38.37 44.90 9.95
CA GLY A 150 -38.29 46.00 10.92
C GLY A 150 -37.97 47.35 10.30
N ASP A 151 -38.96 47.93 9.59
CA ASP A 151 -39.48 49.31 9.71
C ASP A 151 -40.01 49.82 8.35
N PRO A 152 -41.25 50.36 8.29
CA PRO A 152 -41.78 50.93 7.06
C PRO A 152 -41.06 52.27 6.73
N PRO A 153 -40.73 52.54 5.45
CA PRO A 153 -40.08 53.79 5.07
C PRO A 153 -41.02 55.00 5.26
N PRO A 154 -40.49 56.18 5.64
CA PRO A 154 -41.32 57.37 5.84
C PRO A 154 -41.97 57.81 4.52
N ALA A 155 -43.28 58.06 4.58
CA ALA A 155 -44.08 58.53 3.46
C ALA A 155 -43.62 59.94 3.01
N CYS A 156 -42.85 60.00 1.92
CA CYS A 156 -42.55 61.26 1.26
C CYS A 156 -43.80 61.82 0.57
N ARG A 157 -44.23 62.96 1.09
CA ARG A 157 -45.43 63.74 0.73
C ARG A 157 -45.46 64.06 -0.75
N ARG A 158 -46.65 63.92 -1.35
CA ARG A 158 -47.00 64.30 -2.73
C ARG A 158 -46.82 65.81 -2.95
N TRP A 159 -46.07 66.19 -3.99
CA TRP A 159 -45.75 67.57 -4.33
C TRP A 159 -45.95 67.85 -5.83
N TRP A 160 -47.08 67.46 -6.43
CA TRP A 160 -47.39 67.88 -7.82
C TRP A 160 -48.90 67.99 -8.12
N ARG A 161 -49.50 69.15 -7.86
CA ARG A 161 -50.61 69.70 -8.67
C ARG A 161 -50.70 71.23 -8.50
N ARG A 162 -50.16 71.98 -9.48
CA ARG A 162 -50.65 73.33 -9.85
C ARG A 162 -50.34 73.58 -11.33
N LYS A 163 -51.25 74.31 -12.00
CA LYS A 163 -51.44 74.62 -13.43
C LYS A 163 -52.46 73.66 -14.08
N ARG A 164 -53.61 74.11 -14.59
CA ARG A 164 -54.18 75.45 -14.84
C ARG A 164 -55.63 75.46 -14.40
#